data_AF-A0A699V0I6-F1
#
_entry.id   AF-A0A699V0I6-F1
#
_cell.length_a   1.000
_cell.length_b   1.000
_cell.length_c   1.000
_cell.angle_alpha   90.00
_cell.angle_beta   90.00
_cell.angle_gamma   90.00
#
_symmetry.space_group_name_H-M   'P 1'
#
loop_
_entity.id
_entity.type
_entity.pdbx_description
1 polymer ?
#
loop_
_entity_poly.entity_id
_entity_poly.type
_entity_poly.pdbx_seq_one_letter_code
_entity_poly.pdbx_strand_id
1 'polypeptide(L)'
;MEEDDQEIIKSINETPAQKAVKRRKLSKEAQEAEDLRKRLEVVEDEDNDVFVEATPLKSKVPVMDYQIVLIDNKPRFKIIRA
;
A
#
# COMPACT_ATOMS: atom_id res chain seq x y z
N MET A 1 30.90 -9.55 -1.94
CA MET A 1 31.64 -8.42 -2.53
C MET A 1 32.33 -8.83 -3.82
N GLU A 2 33.17 -9.88 -3.85
CA GLU A 2 33.84 -10.30 -5.10
C GLU A 2 32.92 -10.87 -6.20
N GLU A 3 31.72 -11.37 -5.88
CA GLU A 3 30.78 -11.91 -6.89
C GLU A 3 30.12 -10.79 -7.72
N ASP A 4 29.75 -9.68 -7.08
CA ASP A 4 29.24 -8.47 -7.76
C ASP A 4 30.29 -7.91 -8.73
N ASP A 5 31.56 -7.85 -8.31
CA ASP A 5 32.65 -7.36 -9.15
C ASP A 5 32.86 -8.24 -10.40
N GLN A 6 32.73 -9.56 -10.26
CA GLN A 6 32.81 -10.50 -11.38
C GLN A 6 31.62 -10.35 -12.34
N GLU A 7 30.42 -10.11 -11.83
CA GLU A 7 29.23 -9.86 -12.63
C GLU A 7 29.36 -8.55 -13.42
N ILE A 8 29.91 -7.50 -12.80
CA ILE A 8 30.19 -6.22 -13.43
C ILE A 8 31.21 -6.38 -14.56
N ILE A 9 32.33 -7.08 -14.34
CA ILE A 9 33.35 -7.34 -15.37
C ILE A 9 32.75 -8.12 -16.56
N LYS A 10 31.88 -9.10 -16.27
CA LYS A 10 31.17 -9.87 -17.31
C LYS A 10 30.19 -9.00 -18.10
N SER A 11 29.55 -8.02 -17.45
CA SER A 11 28.65 -7.05 -18.09
C SER A 11 29.37 -5.99 -18.92
N ILE A 12 30.65 -5.70 -18.63
CA ILE A 12 31.45 -4.72 -19.38
C ILE A 12 31.87 -5.28 -20.75
N ASN A 13 32.27 -6.55 -20.79
CA ASN A 13 32.63 -7.28 -22.02
C ASN A 13 31.40 -7.73 -22.84
N GLU A 14 30.21 -7.26 -22.44
CA GLU A 14 28.94 -7.69 -23.00
C GLU A 14 28.69 -7.09 -24.39
N THR A 15 28.27 -7.94 -25.32
CA THR A 15 28.00 -7.56 -26.71
C THR A 15 26.81 -6.60 -26.84
N PRO A 16 26.73 -5.78 -27.91
CA PRO A 16 25.62 -4.85 -28.12
C PRO A 16 24.24 -5.51 -28.07
N ALA A 17 24.15 -6.77 -28.53
CA ALA A 17 22.94 -7.57 -28.49
C ALA A 17 22.48 -7.88 -27.05
N GLN A 18 23.40 -8.21 -26.14
CA GLN A 18 23.08 -8.48 -24.74
C GLN A 18 22.73 -7.19 -23.97
N LYS A 19 23.40 -6.07 -24.29
CA LYS A 19 23.01 -4.73 -23.77
C LYS A 19 21.60 -4.34 -24.19
N ALA A 20 21.21 -4.64 -25.43
CA ALA A 20 19.85 -4.42 -25.91
C ALA A 20 18.83 -5.31 -25.18
N VAL A 21 19.18 -6.57 -24.87
CA VAL A 21 18.33 -7.47 -24.09
C VAL A 21 18.14 -6.97 -22.65
N LYS A 22 19.20 -6.52 -21.96
CA LYS A 22 19.08 -5.97 -20.60
C LYS A 22 18.23 -4.71 -20.57
N ARG A 23 18.42 -3.79 -21.52
CA ARG A 23 17.57 -2.58 -21.66
C ARG A 23 16.10 -2.94 -21.86
N ARG A 24 15.81 -3.96 -22.66
CA ARG A 24 14.45 -4.45 -22.90
C ARG A 24 13.81 -5.11 -21.67
N LYS A 25 14.61 -5.74 -20.81
CA LYS A 25 14.13 -6.28 -19.52
C LYS A 25 13.80 -5.15 -18.54
N LEU A 26 14.70 -4.17 -18.40
CA LEU A 26 14.49 -3.00 -17.54
C LEU A 26 13.29 -2.15 -17.98
N SER A 27 13.08 -1.98 -19.29
CA SER A 27 11.90 -1.26 -19.79
C SER A 27 10.59 -1.98 -19.47
N LYS A 28 10.60 -3.31 -19.43
CA LYS A 28 9.42 -4.10 -19.08
C LYS A 28 9.08 -3.97 -17.59
N GLU A 29 10.10 -4.06 -16.73
CA GLU A 29 9.93 -3.85 -15.28
C GLU A 29 9.43 -2.43 -14.95
N ALA A 30 9.94 -1.41 -15.64
CA ALA A 30 9.45 -0.04 -15.51
C ALA A 30 7.97 0.10 -15.88
N GLN A 31 7.55 -0.54 -16.99
CA GLN A 31 6.15 -0.54 -17.43
C GLN A 31 5.22 -1.26 -16.43
N GLU A 32 5.69 -2.36 -15.83
CA GLU A 32 4.95 -3.07 -14.77
C GLU A 32 4.81 -2.22 -13.49
N ALA A 33 5.84 -1.46 -13.13
CA ALA A 33 5.78 -0.52 -11.99
C ALA A 33 4.83 0.66 -12.24
N GLU A 34 4.77 1.18 -13.47
CA GLU A 34 3.80 2.21 -13.86
C GLU A 34 2.36 1.70 -13.86
N ASP A 35 2.13 0.47 -14.36
CA ASP A 35 0.82 -0.19 -14.30
C ASP A 35 0.37 -0.40 -12.85
N LEU A 36 1.27 -0.87 -11.98
CA LEU A 36 1.00 -1.02 -10.54
C LEU A 36 0.68 0.32 -9.87
N ARG A 37 1.42 1.39 -10.18
CA ARG A 37 1.11 2.75 -9.71
C ARG A 37 -0.27 3.21 -10.17
N LYS A 38 -0.59 3.02 -11.44
CA LYS A 38 -1.92 3.37 -11.99
C LYS A 38 -3.04 2.56 -11.36
N ARG A 39 -2.79 1.30 -11.00
CA ARG A 39 -3.76 0.45 -10.28
C ARG A 39 -3.89 0.81 -8.80
N LEU A 40 -2.88 1.43 -8.21
CA LEU A 40 -2.90 1.97 -6.84
C LEU A 40 -3.49 3.38 -6.78
N GLU A 41 -3.42 4.15 -7.87
CA GLU A 41 -4.13 5.41 -8.10
C GLU A 41 -5.62 5.16 -8.44
N VAL A 42 -6.26 4.28 -7.69
CA VAL A 42 -7.69 4.00 -7.78
C VAL A 42 -8.29 4.27 -6.41
N VAL A 43 -8.97 5.41 -6.35
CA VAL A 43 -9.88 5.93 -5.31
C VAL A 43 -9.22 6.66 -4.14
N GLU A 44 -8.68 7.85 -4.41
CA GLU A 44 -8.99 8.98 -3.54
C GLU A 44 -10.43 9.42 -3.88
N ASP A 45 -11.42 8.86 -3.19
CA ASP A 45 -12.80 9.36 -3.24
C ASP A 45 -12.80 10.70 -2.48
N GLU A 46 -12.34 11.74 -3.18
CA GLU A 46 -12.25 13.13 -2.68
C GLU A 46 -13.63 13.80 -2.55
N ASP A 47 -14.72 13.08 -2.84
CA ASP A 47 -16.09 13.63 -2.91
C ASP A 47 -17.11 12.94 -1.98
N ASN A 48 -16.67 12.32 -0.88
CA ASN A 48 -17.60 11.97 0.21
C ASN A 48 -17.64 13.03 1.32
N ASP A 49 -17.38 14.30 0.97
CA ASP A 49 -17.81 15.49 1.72
C ASP A 49 -19.26 15.86 1.36
N VAL A 50 -20.15 14.86 1.37
CA VAL A 50 -21.58 15.15 1.45
C VAL A 50 -21.83 15.62 2.87
N PHE A 51 -21.78 16.95 3.04
CA PHE A 51 -22.40 17.70 4.11
C PHE A 51 -23.86 17.22 4.23
N VAL A 52 -24.10 16.17 5.01
CA VAL A 52 -25.43 15.86 5.48
C VAL A 52 -25.68 16.93 6.55
N GLU A 53 -26.30 18.02 6.13
CA GLU A 53 -27.04 18.94 6.99
C GLU A 53 -28.17 18.13 7.64
N ALA A 54 -27.80 17.21 8.51
CA ALA A 54 -28.72 16.39 9.26
C ALA A 54 -29.32 17.32 10.30
N THR A 55 -30.58 17.68 10.08
CA THR A 55 -31.51 18.11 11.13
C THR A 55 -31.11 17.41 12.43
N PRO A 56 -30.86 18.12 13.55
CA PRO A 56 -30.45 17.48 14.79
C PRO A 56 -31.68 16.79 15.37
N LEU A 57 -32.01 15.62 14.82
CA LEU A 57 -32.87 14.64 15.45
C LEU A 57 -32.14 14.31 16.73
N LYS A 58 -32.73 14.78 17.83
CA LYS A 58 -32.43 14.55 19.24
C LYS A 58 -32.18 13.07 19.55
N SER A 59 -31.10 12.52 19.01
CA SER A 59 -30.62 11.18 19.26
C SER A 59 -29.68 11.33 20.43
N LYS A 60 -30.15 10.93 21.60
CA LYS A 60 -29.28 10.62 22.73
C LYS A 60 -28.39 9.47 22.29
N VAL A 61 -27.31 9.77 21.56
CA VAL A 61 -26.30 8.78 21.20
C VAL A 61 -25.69 8.36 22.54
N PRO A 62 -25.91 7.11 22.99
CA PRO A 62 -25.26 6.65 24.18
C PRO A 62 -23.76 6.58 23.86
N VAL A 63 -22.96 7.37 24.55
CA VAL A 63 -21.49 7.31 24.44
C VAL A 63 -21.07 5.97 25.05
N MET A 64 -20.66 5.03 24.19
CA MET A 64 -20.15 3.73 24.61
C MET A 64 -18.63 3.78 24.53
N ASP A 65 -17.96 3.51 25.65
CA ASP A 65 -16.50 3.38 25.69
C ASP A 65 -16.13 1.92 25.53
N TYR A 66 -15.32 1.60 24.52
CA TYR A 66 -14.84 0.26 24.26
C TYR A 66 -13.44 0.11 24.81
N GLN A 67 -13.23 -0.89 25.67
CA GLN A 67 -11.90 -1.26 26.13
C GLN A 67 -11.52 -2.62 25.55
N ILE A 68 -10.41 -2.66 24.82
CA ILE A 68 -9.83 -3.89 24.30
C ILE A 68 -8.91 -4.47 25.38
N VAL A 69 -9.26 -5.64 25.90
CA VAL A 69 -8.48 -6.34 26.91
C VAL A 69 -7.98 -7.66 26.33
N LEU A 70 -6.69 -7.92 26.48
CA LEU A 70 -6.05 -9.14 26.00
C LEU A 70 -6.12 -10.21 27.11
N ILE A 71 -6.86 -11.30 26.87
CA ILE A 71 -6.96 -12.43 27.80
C ILE A 71 -6.64 -13.71 27.03
N ASP A 72 -5.71 -14.52 27.53
CA ASP A 72 -5.21 -15.74 26.88
C ASP A 72 -4.72 -15.50 25.44
N ASN A 73 -3.96 -14.42 25.23
CA ASN A 73 -3.49 -13.94 23.92
C ASN A 73 -4.59 -13.65 22.89
N LYS A 74 -5.86 -13.57 23.30
CA LYS A 74 -6.97 -13.21 22.42
C LYS A 74 -7.55 -11.86 22.82
N PRO A 75 -7.67 -10.89 21.90
CA PRO A 75 -8.29 -9.61 22.21
C PRO A 75 -9.79 -9.82 22.44
N ARG A 76 -10.29 -9.32 23.55
CA ARG A 76 -11.71 -9.31 23.90
C ARG A 76 -12.15 -7.87 24.12
N PHE A 77 -13.34 -7.54 23.62
CA PHE A 77 -13.92 -6.21 23.76
C PHE A 77 -14.81 -6.17 25.00
N LYS A 78 -14.59 -5.19 25.85
CA LYS A 78 -15.48 -4.86 26.96
C LYS A 78 -16.17 -3.53 26.64
N ILE A 79 -17.49 -3.58 26.53
CA ILE A 79 -18.31 -2.39 26.28
C ILE A 79 -18.65 -1.78 27.64
N ILE A 80 -18.21 -0.55 27.88
CA ILE A 80 -18.51 0.22 29.08
C ILE A 80 -19.54 1.27 28.68
N ARG A 81 -20.69 1.22 29.35
CA ARG A 81 -21.77 2.17 29.17
C ARG A 81 -21.77 3.13 30.35
N ALA A 82 -21.68 4.44 30.08
CA ALA A 82 -21.84 5.49 31.08
C ALA A 82 -23.30 5.62 31.55
#